data_AF-A0AAX1QFJ0-F1
#
_entry.id   AF-A0AAX1QFJ0-F1
#
_cell.length_a   1.000
_cell.length_b   1.000
_cell.length_c   1.000
_cell.angle_alpha   90.00
_cell.angle_beta   90.00
_cell.angle_gamma   90.00
#
_symmetry.space_group_name_H-M   'P 1'
#
loop_
_entity.id
_entity.type
_entity.pdbx_description
1 polymer ?
#
loop_
_entity_poly.entity_id
_entity_poly.type
_entity_poly.pdbx_seq_one_letter_code
_entity_poly.pdbx_strand_id
1 'polypeptide(L)'
;MWISFNPYRTIGIKNVTYIKPEREFEHKEEIRASEWLLYPEYRQVNSLVYGFKKQIFPSIDTYHLGHNKIEMTRVLQMTFNEHIPYTIIARNLK
;
A
#
# COMPACT_ATOMS: atom_id res chain seq x y z
N MET A 1 9.85 -10.73 13.19
CA MET A 1 10.22 -11.04 11.78
C MET A 1 9.35 -10.23 10.83
N TRP A 2 9.93 -9.66 9.77
CA TRP A 2 9.19 -8.91 8.75
C TRP A 2 9.04 -9.74 7.49
N ILE A 3 7.94 -9.55 6.76
CA ILE A 3 7.71 -10.19 5.47
C ILE A 3 7.66 -9.11 4.41
N SER A 4 8.32 -9.34 3.27
CA SER A 4 8.25 -8.48 2.10
C SER A 4 7.60 -9.19 0.93
N PHE A 5 6.77 -8.47 0.19
CA PHE A 5 6.22 -8.89 -1.10
C PHE A 5 7.04 -8.34 -2.28
N ASN A 6 8.10 -7.57 -2.01
CA ASN A 6 9.01 -7.04 -3.04
C ASN A 6 10.47 -7.27 -2.64
N PRO A 7 11.19 -8.21 -3.28
CA PRO A 7 12.53 -8.57 -2.87
C PRO A 7 13.52 -7.45 -3.15
N TYR A 8 13.35 -6.73 -4.27
CA TYR A 8 14.25 -5.65 -4.69
C TYR A 8 14.24 -4.46 -3.74
N ARG A 9 13.08 -4.14 -3.16
CA ARG A 9 12.94 -3.03 -2.19
C ARG A 9 13.45 -3.38 -0.80
N THR A 10 13.77 -4.65 -0.54
CA THR A 10 14.24 -5.11 0.78
C THR A 10 15.62 -5.75 0.74
N ILE A 11 16.36 -5.59 -0.35
CA ILE A 11 17.76 -6.04 -0.44
C ILE A 11 18.57 -5.35 0.67
N GLY A 12 19.32 -6.15 1.42
CA GLY A 12 20.18 -5.65 2.50
C GLY A 12 19.47 -5.37 3.83
N ILE A 13 18.14 -5.50 3.90
CA ILE A 13 17.41 -5.39 5.17
C ILE A 13 17.50 -6.73 5.91
N LYS A 14 18.02 -6.69 7.14
CA LYS A 14 18.09 -7.88 8.00
C LYS A 14 16.71 -8.29 8.50
N ASN A 15 16.50 -9.58 8.75
CA ASN A 15 15.27 -10.14 9.33
C ASN A 15 13.99 -9.92 8.48
N VAL A 16 14.15 -9.79 7.15
CA VAL A 16 13.05 -9.77 6.18
C VAL A 16 13.03 -11.08 5.41
N THR A 17 11.86 -11.74 5.42
CA THR A 17 11.58 -12.90 4.58
C THR A 17 10.80 -12.45 3.35
N TYR A 18 11.28 -12.82 2.16
CA TYR A 18 10.53 -12.58 0.93
C TYR A 18 9.47 -13.66 0.73
N ILE A 19 8.23 -13.23 0.47
CA ILE A 19 7.14 -14.09 0.02
C ILE A 19 6.66 -13.58 -1.33
N LYS A 20 6.57 -14.48 -2.29
CA LYS A 20 6.03 -14.17 -3.61
C LYS A 20 4.55 -13.78 -3.48
N PRO A 21 4.09 -12.65 -4.05
CA PRO A 21 2.70 -12.18 -3.88
C PRO A 21 1.63 -13.19 -4.26
N GLU A 22 1.90 -14.08 -5.22
CA GLU A 22 0.93 -15.10 -5.67
C GLU A 22 0.79 -16.27 -4.67
N ARG A 23 1.72 -16.41 -3.73
CA ARG A 23 1.75 -17.48 -2.72
C ARG A 23 1.24 -17.04 -1.35
N GLU A 24 0.57 -15.88 -1.26
CA GLU A 24 0.10 -15.33 0.01
C GLU A 24 -0.81 -16.28 0.81
N PHE A 25 -1.65 -17.04 0.13
CA PHE A 25 -2.56 -17.99 0.78
C PHE A 25 -1.83 -19.23 1.33
N GLU A 26 -0.76 -19.67 0.66
CA GLU A 26 0.09 -20.78 1.12
C GLU A 26 0.81 -20.39 2.41
N HIS A 27 1.25 -19.14 2.51
CA HIS A 27 2.01 -18.61 3.64
C HIS A 27 1.16 -17.79 4.62
N LYS A 28 -0.16 -18.00 4.64
CA LYS A 28 -1.10 -17.19 5.44
C LYS A 28 -0.74 -17.12 6.93
N GLU A 29 -0.25 -18.21 7.50
CA GLU A 29 0.09 -18.28 8.93
C GLU A 29 1.39 -17.53 9.23
N GLU A 30 2.38 -17.57 8.33
CA GLU A 30 3.60 -16.76 8.44
C GLU A 30 3.29 -15.27 8.34
N ILE A 31 2.44 -14.90 7.37
CA ILE A 31 1.90 -13.54 7.22
C ILE A 31 1.22 -13.13 8.53
N ARG A 32 0.35 -13.98 9.08
CA ARG A 32 -0.36 -13.74 10.34
C ARG A 32 0.57 -13.66 11.55
N ALA A 33 1.72 -14.31 11.55
CA ALA A 33 2.69 -14.25 12.64
C ALA A 33 3.70 -13.09 12.52
N SER A 34 3.86 -12.50 11.33
CA SER A 34 4.82 -11.41 11.11
C SER A 34 4.46 -10.12 11.86
N GLU A 35 5.48 -9.31 12.18
CA GLU A 35 5.26 -8.00 12.80
C GLU A 35 4.81 -6.96 11.78
N TRP A 36 5.48 -6.95 10.62
CA TRP A 36 5.27 -5.99 9.55
C TRP A 36 5.24 -6.68 8.19
N LEU A 37 4.39 -6.16 7.32
CA LEU A 37 4.29 -6.54 5.92
C LEU A 37 4.81 -5.38 5.06
N LEU A 38 5.84 -5.64 4.26
CA LEU A 38 6.55 -4.66 3.46
C LEU A 38 6.17 -4.81 1.99
N TYR A 39 5.87 -3.68 1.37
CA TYR A 39 5.57 -3.48 -0.04
C TYR A 39 4.52 -4.47 -0.62
N PRO A 40 3.35 -4.67 0.02
CA PRO A 40 2.29 -5.50 -0.56
C PRO A 40 1.80 -4.95 -1.91
N GLU A 41 1.28 -5.82 -2.76
CA GLU A 41 0.57 -5.37 -3.96
C GLU A 41 -0.78 -4.75 -3.59
N TYR A 42 -1.27 -3.81 -4.39
CA TYR A 42 -2.53 -3.09 -4.12
C TYR A 42 -3.72 -4.04 -3.86
N ARG A 43 -3.80 -5.15 -4.62
CA ARG A 43 -4.84 -6.18 -4.45
C ARG A 43 -4.82 -6.87 -3.07
N GLN A 44 -3.67 -6.90 -2.40
CA GLN A 44 -3.49 -7.56 -1.10
C GLN A 44 -3.81 -6.62 0.07
N VAL A 45 -3.73 -5.31 -0.12
CA VAL A 45 -3.82 -4.31 0.97
C VAL A 45 -5.10 -4.51 1.82
N ASN A 46 -6.24 -4.70 1.17
CA ASN A 46 -7.52 -4.82 1.88
C ASN A 46 -7.61 -6.08 2.74
N SER A 47 -7.18 -7.23 2.23
CA SER A 47 -7.21 -8.49 3.00
C SER A 47 -6.21 -8.45 4.16
N LEU A 48 -5.02 -7.90 3.93
CA LEU A 48 -3.97 -7.80 4.94
C LEU A 48 -4.33 -6.81 6.06
N VAL A 49 -4.83 -5.62 5.72
CA VAL A 49 -5.12 -4.57 6.70
C VAL A 49 -6.49 -4.77 7.35
N TYR A 50 -7.55 -4.94 6.58
CA TYR A 50 -8.90 -5.05 7.16
C TYR A 50 -9.22 -6.47 7.64
N GLY A 51 -8.72 -7.50 6.94
CA GLY A 51 -8.91 -8.89 7.33
C GLY A 51 -7.97 -9.31 8.45
N PHE A 52 -6.66 -9.19 8.24
CA PHE A 52 -5.66 -9.66 9.21
C PHE A 52 -5.19 -8.60 10.21
N LYS A 53 -5.65 -7.34 10.09
CA LYS A 53 -5.25 -6.23 10.99
C LYS A 53 -3.74 -6.03 11.05
N LYS A 54 -3.07 -6.21 9.91
CA LYS A 54 -1.61 -6.09 9.82
C LYS A 54 -1.15 -4.66 9.61
N GLN A 55 -0.02 -4.35 10.23
CA GLN A 55 0.74 -3.14 9.93
C GLN A 55 1.50 -3.36 8.62
N ILE A 56 1.33 -2.42 7.70
CA ILE A 56 1.93 -2.47 6.36
C ILE A 56 2.80 -1.25 6.12
N PHE A 57 3.85 -1.42 5.34
CA PHE A 57 4.63 -0.33 4.78
C PHE A 57 4.69 -0.47 3.25
N PRO A 58 4.41 0.58 2.45
CA PRO A 58 3.85 1.86 2.85
C PRO A 58 2.49 1.74 3.56
N SER A 59 2.08 2.82 4.24
CA SER A 59 0.81 2.83 4.97
C SER A 59 -0.40 2.64 4.07
N ILE A 60 -1.54 2.22 4.63
CA ILE A 60 -2.80 2.08 3.88
C ILE A 60 -3.22 3.39 3.19
N ASP A 61 -3.01 4.53 3.85
CA ASP A 61 -3.33 5.84 3.30
C ASP A 61 -2.50 6.13 2.05
N THR A 62 -1.22 5.73 2.05
CA THR A 62 -0.36 5.83 0.86
C THR A 62 -0.91 5.01 -0.30
N TYR A 63 -1.43 3.81 -0.05
CA TYR A 63 -2.03 2.99 -1.11
C TYR A 63 -3.34 3.60 -1.63
N HIS A 64 -4.25 4.00 -0.74
CA HIS A 64 -5.57 4.51 -1.13
C HIS A 64 -5.51 5.87 -1.80
N LEU A 65 -4.70 6.79 -1.28
CA LEU A 65 -4.55 8.13 -1.86
C LEU A 65 -3.59 8.10 -3.05
N GLY A 66 -2.46 7.41 -2.93
CA GLY A 66 -1.40 7.42 -3.95
C GLY A 66 -1.79 6.72 -5.25
N HIS A 67 -2.72 5.75 -5.21
CA HIS A 67 -3.16 5.05 -6.42
C HIS A 67 -4.12 5.87 -7.29
N ASN A 68 -4.91 6.77 -6.69
CA ASN A 68 -5.93 7.52 -7.39
C ASN A 68 -5.62 9.02 -7.40
N LYS A 69 -5.21 9.53 -8.58
CA LYS A 69 -4.91 10.96 -8.78
C LYS A 69 -6.08 11.88 -8.44
N ILE A 70 -7.32 11.43 -8.63
CA ILE A 70 -8.53 12.20 -8.29
C ILE A 70 -8.62 12.38 -6.78
N GLU A 71 -8.49 11.29 -6.01
CA GLU A 71 -8.59 11.36 -4.55
C GLU A 71 -7.41 12.12 -3.94
N MET A 72 -6.18 11.90 -4.43
CA MET A 72 -5.02 12.69 -4.01
C MET A 72 -5.24 14.20 -4.27
N THR A 73 -5.74 14.56 -5.46
CA THR A 73 -6.01 15.96 -5.81
C THR A 73 -7.06 16.57 -4.87
N ARG A 74 -8.13 15.84 -4.57
CA ARG A 74 -9.17 16.29 -3.63
C ARG A 74 -8.62 16.55 -2.23
N VAL A 75 -7.81 15.63 -1.70
CA VAL A 75 -7.16 15.81 -0.40
C VAL A 75 -6.30 17.06 -0.40
N LEU A 76 -5.47 17.25 -1.42
CA LEU A 76 -4.61 18.42 -1.54
C LEU A 76 -5.41 19.72 -1.68
N GLN A 77 -6.47 19.74 -2.48
CA GLN A 77 -7.36 20.90 -2.62
C GLN A 77 -8.07 21.24 -1.30
N MET A 78 -8.44 20.24 -0.51
CA MET A 78 -9.12 20.47 0.78
C MET A 78 -8.18 20.94 1.88
N THR A 79 -6.88 20.63 1.81
CA THR A 79 -5.93 20.83 2.92
C THR A 79 -4.82 21.84 2.63
N PHE A 80 -4.40 21.97 1.37
CA PHE A 80 -3.29 22.82 0.92
C PHE A 80 -3.63 23.60 -0.35
N ASN A 81 -4.87 24.09 -0.48
CA ASN A 81 -5.40 24.71 -1.70
C ASN A 81 -4.51 25.82 -2.28
N GLU A 82 -3.83 26.59 -1.43
CA GLU A 82 -2.97 27.72 -1.85
C GLU A 82 -1.60 27.29 -2.38
N HIS A 83 -1.21 26.03 -2.20
CA HIS A 83 0.12 25.51 -2.54
C HIS A 83 0.11 24.48 -3.67
N ILE A 84 -1.02 24.32 -4.36
CA ILE A 84 -1.16 23.39 -5.47
C ILE A 84 -1.67 24.09 -6.74
N PRO A 85 -1.37 23.54 -7.92
CA PRO A 85 -1.93 24.07 -9.16
C PRO A 85 -3.45 24.00 -9.19
N TYR A 86 -4.08 25.01 -9.80
CA TYR A 86 -5.49 24.95 -10.15
C TYR A 86 -5.77 23.69 -10.98
N THR A 87 -6.69 22.85 -10.50
CA THR A 87 -6.96 21.54 -11.09
C THR A 87 -8.47 21.31 -11.21
N ILE A 88 -8.93 20.99 -12.42
CA ILE A 88 -10.31 20.60 -12.70
C ILE A 88 -10.38 19.07 -12.75
N ILE A 89 -11.27 18.48 -11.95
CA ILE A 89 -11.60 17.06 -12.01
C ILE A 89 -12.86 16.93 -12.86
N ALA A 90 -12.70 16.44 -14.09
CA ALA A 90 -13.80 16.23 -15.03
C ALA A 90 -13.94 14.74 -15.39
N ARG A 91 -15.16 14.32 -15.73
CA ARG A 91 -15.39 13.00 -16.32
C ARG A 91 -14.76 12.96 -17.72
N ASN A 92 -14.34 11.78 -18.17
CA ASN A 92 -14.06 11.58 -19.60
C ASN A 92 -15.37 11.75 -20.37
N LEU A 93 -15.45 12.80 -21.18
CA LEU A 93 -16.50 12.97 -22.16
C LEU A 93 -16.13 12.06 -23.34
N LYS A 94 -16.94 11.02 -23.58
CA LYS A 94 -16.93 10.30 -24.85
C LYS A 94 -17.60 11.14 -25.92
#